data_AF-A0A8R1I0U6-F1
#
_entry.id   AF-A0A8R1I0U6-F1
#
_cell.length_a   1.000
_cell.length_b   1.000
_cell.length_c   1.000
_cell.angle_alpha   90.00
_cell.angle_beta   90.00
_cell.angle_gamma   90.00
#
_symmetry.space_group_name_H-M   'P 1'
#
loop_
_entity.id
_entity.type
_entity.pdbx_description
1 polymer ?
#
loop_
_entity_poly.entity_id
_entity_poly.type
_entity_poly.pdbx_seq_one_letter_code
_entity_poly.pdbx_strand_id
1 'polypeptide(L)'
;MSESSRHLPEYNTPNLLNLLLPHNIIPLVVYSLIFQIARQYVKNKFWLKFDKFKRYRLQNLTICWVHAVVVGVSDMVLMFSHPHEIFHDVIDWYDPIAAQLPLISVAYFFQDAVDMLRYEWSSYTLELLLHHGFTCAALVLPAATGKFTLAAGWALLMEVNSIFLHARTILQICGLSTQFPSVFRAVVYTNIISFFFFRIISQILWTIWAVQNVPGLHWTFEFIGLVGPIVFCIINGLLFLRLLAADGFLPEKWRAKFVVTRDRSDDKTQ
;
A
#
# COMPACT_ATOMS: atom_id res chain seq x y z
N MET A 1 36.02 0.62 -3.48
CA MET A 1 35.23 1.71 -4.10
C MET A 1 36.20 2.81 -4.51
N SER A 2 36.26 3.15 -5.80
CA SER A 2 37.12 4.25 -6.30
C SER A 2 36.54 5.61 -5.89
N GLU A 3 37.35 6.66 -5.78
CA GLU A 3 36.86 8.01 -5.47
C GLU A 3 35.81 8.52 -6.47
N SER A 4 35.89 8.08 -7.73
CA SER A 4 34.92 8.42 -8.78
C SER A 4 33.52 7.89 -8.52
N SER A 5 33.35 6.78 -7.79
CA SER A 5 32.02 6.21 -7.54
C SER A 5 31.26 6.91 -6.40
N ARG A 6 31.93 7.72 -5.58
CA ARG A 6 31.29 8.48 -4.48
C ARG A 6 30.46 9.68 -4.96
N HIS A 7 30.57 10.05 -6.23
CA HIS A 7 29.82 11.15 -6.82
C HIS A 7 28.45 10.75 -7.37
N LEU A 8 28.12 9.45 -7.40
CA LEU A 8 26.82 9.01 -7.90
C LEU A 8 25.71 9.33 -6.87
N PRO A 9 24.48 9.70 -7.30
CA PRO A 9 23.41 10.15 -6.42
C PRO A 9 23.04 9.17 -5.29
N GLU A 10 23.18 7.86 -5.53
CA GLU A 10 22.88 6.76 -4.62
C GLU A 10 23.86 6.62 -3.45
N TYR A 11 25.01 7.30 -3.49
CA TYR A 11 25.96 7.40 -2.37
C TYR A 11 25.84 8.74 -1.61
N ASN A 12 24.93 9.61 -2.04
CA ASN A 12 24.71 10.93 -1.44
C ASN A 12 23.35 11.03 -0.75
N THR A 13 23.20 12.03 0.12
CA THR A 13 21.92 12.30 0.77
C THR A 13 20.87 12.67 -0.29
N PRO A 14 19.68 12.02 -0.30
CA PRO A 14 18.63 12.36 -1.24
C PRO A 14 18.20 13.81 -1.04
N ASN A 15 18.23 14.60 -2.11
CA ASN A 15 17.80 15.99 -2.06
C ASN A 15 16.28 16.08 -2.07
N LEU A 16 15.67 16.04 -0.89
CA LEU A 16 14.20 16.11 -0.74
C LEU A 16 13.60 17.43 -1.27
N LEU A 17 14.39 18.49 -1.47
CA LEU A 17 13.90 19.71 -2.12
C LEU A 17 13.48 19.46 -3.57
N ASN A 18 13.96 18.39 -4.20
CA ASN A 18 13.51 17.99 -5.53
C ASN A 18 12.01 17.65 -5.57
N LEU A 19 11.40 17.31 -4.42
CA LEU A 19 9.94 17.13 -4.32
C LEU A 19 9.18 18.43 -4.59
N LEU A 20 9.80 19.59 -4.39
CA LEU A 20 9.22 20.90 -4.65
C LEU A 20 9.35 21.33 -6.12
N LEU A 21 10.06 20.57 -6.95
CA LEU A 21 10.16 20.86 -8.38
C LEU A 21 8.76 20.77 -9.03
N PRO A 22 8.44 21.63 -10.01
CA PRO A 22 7.11 21.70 -10.62
C PRO A 22 6.58 20.34 -11.11
N HIS A 23 7.46 19.51 -11.69
CA HIS A 23 7.08 18.18 -12.21
C HIS A 23 6.78 17.14 -11.12
N ASN A 24 7.06 17.43 -9.84
CA ASN A 24 6.74 16.58 -8.69
C ASN A 24 5.62 17.18 -7.83
N ILE A 25 5.72 18.46 -7.47
CA ILE A 25 4.75 19.11 -6.58
C ILE A 25 3.39 19.33 -7.26
N ILE A 26 3.37 19.69 -8.55
CA ILE A 26 2.11 19.92 -9.27
C ILE A 26 1.31 18.62 -9.34
N PRO A 27 1.88 17.48 -9.81
CA PRO A 27 1.16 16.20 -9.75
C PRO A 27 0.71 15.82 -8.34
N LEU A 28 1.56 15.97 -7.32
CA LEU A 28 1.20 15.62 -5.95
C LEU A 28 -0.02 16.42 -5.44
N VAL A 29 -0.07 17.72 -5.74
CA VAL A 29 -1.21 18.59 -5.43
C VAL A 29 -2.44 18.18 -6.24
N VAL A 30 -2.30 17.93 -7.55
CA VAL A 30 -3.39 17.52 -8.43
C VAL A 30 -3.99 16.20 -7.97
N TYR A 31 -3.19 15.17 -7.73
CA TYR A 31 -3.64 13.88 -7.21
C TYR A 31 -4.29 14.05 -5.84
N SER A 32 -3.74 14.92 -5.00
CA SER A 32 -4.37 15.22 -3.71
C SER A 32 -5.78 15.80 -3.89
N LEU A 33 -5.95 16.77 -4.78
CA LEU A 33 -7.28 17.34 -5.07
C LEU A 33 -8.24 16.29 -5.65
N ILE A 34 -7.76 15.43 -6.55
CA ILE A 34 -8.56 14.34 -7.12
C ILE A 34 -9.09 13.42 -6.01
N PHE A 35 -8.22 12.97 -5.09
CA PHE A 35 -8.64 12.11 -3.98
C PHE A 35 -9.60 12.82 -3.01
N GLN A 36 -9.42 14.11 -2.77
CA GLN A 36 -10.35 14.89 -1.95
C GLN A 36 -11.74 14.99 -2.60
N ILE A 37 -11.79 15.28 -3.90
CA ILE A 37 -13.05 15.33 -4.66
C ILE A 37 -13.72 13.96 -4.67
N ALA A 38 -12.97 12.89 -4.94
CA ALA A 38 -13.48 11.52 -4.92
C ALA A 38 -14.02 11.14 -3.54
N ARG A 39 -13.31 11.50 -2.46
CA ARG A 39 -13.73 11.26 -1.07
C ARG A 39 -15.02 12.01 -0.76
N GLN A 40 -15.14 13.28 -1.16
CA GLN A 40 -16.37 14.05 -0.95
C GLN A 40 -17.54 13.48 -1.75
N TYR A 41 -17.30 13.05 -2.99
CA TYR A 41 -18.30 12.39 -3.83
C TYR A 41 -18.80 11.10 -3.18
N VAL A 42 -17.90 10.24 -2.71
CA VAL A 42 -18.24 9.00 -1.99
C VAL A 42 -18.99 9.30 -0.68
N LYS A 43 -18.57 10.31 0.10
CA LYS A 43 -19.24 10.72 1.34
C LYS A 43 -20.70 11.15 1.11
N ASN A 44 -20.96 11.83 -0.01
CA ASN A 44 -22.26 12.38 -0.38
C ASN A 44 -23.20 11.40 -1.09
N LYS A 45 -22.67 10.41 -1.82
CA LYS A 45 -23.48 9.57 -2.72
C LYS A 45 -23.50 8.09 -2.36
N PHE A 46 -22.49 7.58 -1.65
CA PHE A 46 -22.34 6.14 -1.40
C PHE A 46 -22.57 5.81 0.07
N TRP A 47 -23.06 4.58 0.28
CA TRP A 47 -23.25 3.96 1.60
C TRP A 47 -24.19 4.72 2.55
N LEU A 48 -25.09 5.54 1.99
CA LEU A 48 -26.03 6.38 2.75
C LEU A 48 -27.02 5.57 3.60
N LYS A 49 -27.25 4.29 3.24
CA LYS A 49 -28.10 3.36 3.98
C LYS A 49 -27.48 2.83 5.28
N PHE A 50 -26.18 3.03 5.48
CA PHE A 50 -25.48 2.62 6.70
C PHE A 50 -25.32 3.84 7.61
N ASP A 51 -25.26 3.60 8.92
CA ASP A 51 -25.10 4.66 9.92
C ASP A 51 -23.73 4.62 10.59
N LYS A 52 -23.39 5.73 11.25
CA LYS A 52 -22.24 5.89 12.15
C LYS A 52 -20.91 5.39 11.53
N PHE A 53 -20.22 4.52 12.25
CA PHE A 53 -18.87 4.05 11.94
C PHE A 53 -18.83 3.11 10.73
N LYS A 54 -19.86 2.26 10.54
CA LYS A 54 -19.94 1.36 9.38
C LYS A 54 -19.97 2.14 8.06
N ARG A 55 -20.75 3.24 8.01
CA ARG A 55 -20.79 4.13 6.85
C ARG A 55 -19.42 4.75 6.56
N TYR A 56 -18.80 5.34 7.57
CA TYR A 56 -17.44 5.90 7.44
C TYR A 56 -16.47 4.85 6.88
N ARG A 57 -16.45 3.65 7.47
CA ARG A 57 -15.52 2.59 7.08
C ARG A 57 -15.73 2.13 5.63
N LEU A 58 -16.99 1.97 5.20
CA LEU A 58 -17.32 1.64 3.81
C LEU A 58 -16.90 2.74 2.84
N GLN A 59 -17.15 4.00 3.20
CA GLN A 59 -16.73 5.16 2.41
C GLN A 59 -15.21 5.23 2.28
N ASN A 60 -14.46 5.05 3.37
CA ASN A 60 -13.00 5.03 3.33
C ASN A 60 -12.49 3.87 2.46
N LEU A 61 -12.96 2.64 2.72
CA LEU A 61 -12.58 1.45 1.96
C LEU A 61 -12.88 1.58 0.46
N THR A 62 -13.90 2.33 0.06
CA THR A 62 -14.20 2.59 -1.36
C THR A 62 -13.08 3.41 -2.01
N ILE A 63 -12.57 4.43 -1.32
CA ILE A 63 -11.44 5.23 -1.82
C ILE A 63 -10.16 4.39 -1.84
N CYS A 64 -9.91 3.60 -0.79
CA CYS A 64 -8.78 2.66 -0.75
C CYS A 64 -8.83 1.66 -1.92
N TRP A 65 -10.02 1.12 -2.21
CA TRP A 65 -10.21 0.18 -3.31
C TRP A 65 -9.97 0.82 -4.68
N VAL A 66 -10.49 2.04 -4.92
CA VAL A 66 -10.24 2.77 -6.17
C VAL A 66 -8.75 3.04 -6.36
N HIS A 67 -8.04 3.47 -5.31
CA HIS A 67 -6.59 3.66 -5.35
C HIS A 67 -5.86 2.36 -5.72
N ALA A 68 -6.15 1.26 -5.01
CA ALA A 68 -5.54 -0.03 -5.25
C ALA A 68 -5.78 -0.54 -6.68
N VAL A 69 -6.97 -0.31 -7.25
CA VAL A 69 -7.26 -0.66 -8.65
C VAL A 69 -6.42 0.18 -9.61
N VAL A 70 -6.40 1.50 -9.45
CA VAL A 70 -5.67 2.40 -10.35
C VAL A 70 -4.18 2.11 -10.31
N VAL A 71 -3.58 2.06 -9.12
CA VAL A 71 -2.14 1.88 -8.98
C VAL A 71 -1.74 0.42 -9.17
N GLY A 72 -2.43 -0.53 -8.57
CA GLY A 72 -2.10 -1.95 -8.69
C GLY A 72 -2.17 -2.46 -10.12
N VAL A 73 -3.20 -2.09 -10.90
CA VAL A 73 -3.28 -2.49 -12.31
C VAL A 73 -2.20 -1.80 -13.15
N SER A 74 -1.97 -0.50 -12.94
CA SER A 74 -0.96 0.25 -13.70
C SER A 74 0.46 -0.24 -13.40
N ASP A 75 0.77 -0.52 -12.13
CA ASP A 75 2.04 -1.07 -11.69
C ASP A 75 2.24 -2.50 -12.22
N MET A 76 1.19 -3.32 -12.21
CA MET A 76 1.25 -4.64 -12.84
C MET A 76 1.58 -4.53 -14.34
N VAL A 77 0.95 -3.60 -15.08
CA VAL A 77 1.27 -3.34 -16.50
C VAL A 77 2.73 -2.90 -16.66
N LEU A 78 3.21 -1.97 -15.82
CA LEU A 78 4.61 -1.54 -15.81
C LEU A 78 5.54 -2.75 -15.61
N MET A 79 5.24 -3.60 -14.63
CA MET A 79 6.06 -4.74 -14.27
C MET A 79 6.12 -5.83 -15.35
N PHE A 80 5.01 -6.08 -16.03
CA PHE A 80 4.98 -7.07 -17.12
C PHE A 80 5.52 -6.53 -18.45
N SER A 81 5.58 -5.21 -18.62
CA SER A 81 6.10 -4.59 -19.85
C SER A 81 7.61 -4.36 -19.82
N HIS A 82 8.24 -4.32 -18.64
CA HIS A 82 9.68 -4.05 -18.47
C HIS A 82 10.42 -5.15 -17.70
N PRO A 83 10.24 -6.45 -18.04
CA PRO A 83 10.80 -7.55 -17.26
C PRO A 83 12.33 -7.52 -17.20
N HIS A 84 13.01 -7.02 -18.23
CA HIS A 84 14.47 -6.99 -18.24
C HIS A 84 15.00 -5.97 -17.21
N GLU A 85 14.44 -4.77 -17.22
CA GLU A 85 14.82 -3.64 -16.37
C GLU A 85 14.56 -3.95 -14.89
N ILE A 86 13.44 -4.62 -14.58
CA ILE A 86 13.05 -5.00 -13.22
C ILE A 86 14.05 -5.94 -12.54
N PHE A 87 14.83 -6.70 -13.30
CA PHE A 87 15.84 -7.61 -12.75
C PHE A 87 17.28 -7.13 -12.92
N HIS A 88 17.55 -6.15 -13.80
CA HIS A 88 18.92 -5.75 -14.15
C HIS A 88 19.22 -4.25 -13.96
N ASP A 89 18.20 -3.39 -13.87
CA ASP A 89 18.35 -1.93 -13.81
C ASP A 89 17.39 -1.28 -12.80
N VAL A 90 17.30 -1.86 -11.59
CA VAL A 90 16.33 -1.44 -10.57
C VAL A 90 16.63 -0.06 -9.97
N ILE A 91 17.91 0.34 -9.94
CA ILE A 91 18.37 1.57 -9.33
C ILE A 91 18.30 2.74 -10.32
N ASP A 92 18.87 2.59 -11.51
CA ASP A 92 19.10 3.71 -12.42
C ASP A 92 17.94 3.95 -13.38
N TRP A 93 17.11 2.94 -13.65
CA TRP A 93 15.96 3.10 -14.52
C TRP A 93 14.96 4.13 -13.97
N TYR A 94 14.68 5.12 -14.81
CA TYR A 94 13.73 6.18 -14.53
C TYR A 94 12.90 6.49 -15.77
N ASP A 95 11.58 6.44 -15.60
CA ASP A 95 10.62 6.92 -16.57
C ASP A 95 9.69 7.94 -15.89
N PRO A 96 9.54 9.16 -16.43
CA PRO A 96 8.71 10.21 -15.81
C PRO A 96 7.23 9.83 -15.65
N ILE A 97 6.70 8.95 -16.52
CA ILE A 97 5.31 8.49 -16.47
C ILE A 97 5.16 7.42 -15.39
N ALA A 98 6.07 6.44 -15.36
CA ALA A 98 6.12 5.42 -14.30
C ALA A 98 6.32 6.04 -12.91
N ALA A 99 7.13 7.10 -12.82
CA ALA A 99 7.36 7.85 -11.58
C ALA A 99 6.10 8.57 -11.05
N GLN A 100 5.03 8.69 -11.85
CA GLN A 100 3.75 9.19 -11.35
C GLN A 100 3.02 8.19 -10.45
N LEU A 101 3.23 6.87 -10.60
CA LEU A 101 2.56 5.86 -9.78
C LEU A 101 2.91 6.02 -8.28
N PRO A 102 4.19 6.14 -7.89
CA PRO A 102 4.56 6.47 -6.51
C PRO A 102 3.94 7.79 -6.02
N LEU A 103 3.87 8.84 -6.86
CA LEU A 103 3.29 10.14 -6.47
C LEU A 103 1.78 10.06 -6.21
N ILE A 104 1.03 9.32 -7.05
CA ILE A 104 -0.39 9.04 -6.84
C ILE A 104 -0.59 8.35 -5.48
N SER A 105 0.25 7.37 -5.16
CA SER A 105 0.19 6.63 -3.90
C SER A 105 0.56 7.49 -2.69
N VAL A 106 1.60 8.31 -2.76
CA VAL A 106 1.97 9.23 -1.67
C VAL A 106 0.83 10.21 -1.39
N ALA A 107 0.22 10.80 -2.43
CA ALA A 107 -0.93 11.70 -2.27
C ALA A 107 -2.12 11.00 -1.58
N TYR A 108 -2.42 9.76 -1.98
CA TYR A 108 -3.47 8.95 -1.38
C TYR A 108 -3.16 8.58 0.09
N PHE A 109 -2.01 7.98 0.37
CA PHE A 109 -1.66 7.47 1.70
C PHE A 109 -1.61 8.59 2.74
N PHE A 110 -1.15 9.79 2.36
CA PHE A 110 -1.17 10.94 3.25
C PHE A 110 -2.61 11.30 3.65
N GLN A 111 -3.55 11.32 2.70
CA GLN A 111 -4.95 11.62 2.99
C GLN A 111 -5.64 10.51 3.78
N ASP A 112 -5.36 9.26 3.46
CA ASP A 112 -5.92 8.12 4.19
C ASP A 112 -5.40 8.11 5.64
N ALA A 113 -4.12 8.41 5.85
CA ALA A 113 -3.55 8.60 7.19
C ALA A 113 -4.27 9.71 7.97
N VAL A 114 -4.52 10.87 7.35
CA VAL A 114 -5.25 11.97 8.00
C VAL A 114 -6.70 11.59 8.32
N ASP A 115 -7.40 10.89 7.43
CA ASP A 115 -8.79 10.45 7.68
C ASP A 115 -8.84 9.41 8.81
N MET A 116 -7.93 8.44 8.80
CA MET A 116 -7.77 7.47 9.89
C MET A 116 -7.53 8.17 11.23
N LEU A 117 -6.56 9.07 11.32
CA LEU A 117 -6.24 9.81 12.56
C LEU A 117 -7.43 10.59 13.14
N ARG A 118 -8.37 11.02 12.29
CA ARG A 118 -9.55 11.78 12.71
C ARG A 118 -10.70 10.91 13.20
N TYR A 119 -10.88 9.73 12.59
CA TYR A 119 -12.10 8.93 12.76
C TYR A 119 -11.87 7.57 13.41
N GLU A 120 -10.65 7.05 13.42
CA GLU A 120 -10.29 5.75 14.01
C GLU A 120 -9.01 5.87 14.87
N TRP A 121 -9.04 5.30 16.07
CA TRP A 121 -7.83 5.14 16.86
C TRP A 121 -7.83 3.77 17.52
N SER A 122 -6.92 2.91 17.07
CA SER A 122 -6.79 1.51 17.50
C SER A 122 -5.37 1.03 17.22
N SER A 123 -4.95 -0.09 17.81
CA SER A 123 -3.65 -0.70 17.49
C SER A 123 -3.54 -1.06 16.00
N TYR A 124 -4.67 -1.35 15.34
CA TYR A 124 -4.72 -1.53 13.89
C TYR A 124 -4.43 -0.24 13.12
N THR A 125 -5.00 0.87 13.60
CA THR A 125 -4.74 2.18 12.98
C THR A 125 -3.26 2.53 13.08
N LEU A 126 -2.63 2.25 14.23
CA LEU A 126 -1.19 2.45 14.39
C LEU A 126 -0.37 1.59 13.41
N GLU A 127 -0.70 0.31 13.26
CA GLU A 127 -0.05 -0.59 12.31
C GLU A 127 -0.17 -0.08 10.86
N LEU A 128 -1.35 0.40 10.47
CA LEU A 128 -1.59 0.93 9.13
C LEU A 128 -0.93 2.31 8.90
N LEU A 129 -0.81 3.13 9.95
CA LEU A 129 -0.05 4.38 9.89
C LEU A 129 1.46 4.11 9.75
N LEU A 130 1.99 3.09 10.45
CA LEU A 130 3.37 2.66 10.28
C LEU A 130 3.62 2.13 8.86
N HIS A 131 2.69 1.33 8.33
CA HIS A 131 2.69 0.91 6.93
C HIS A 131 2.77 2.14 5.99
N HIS A 132 1.87 3.11 6.12
CA HIS A 132 1.88 4.32 5.28
C HIS A 132 3.18 5.12 5.41
N GLY A 133 3.71 5.27 6.62
CA GLY A 133 4.96 5.99 6.86
C GLY A 133 6.14 5.37 6.10
N PHE A 134 6.32 4.05 6.25
CA PHE A 134 7.39 3.32 5.55
C PHE A 134 7.16 3.28 4.04
N THR A 135 5.92 3.04 3.59
CA THR A 135 5.59 3.07 2.16
C THR A 135 5.89 4.44 1.57
N CYS A 136 5.43 5.53 2.20
CA CYS A 136 5.69 6.89 1.70
C CYS A 136 7.19 7.21 1.67
N ALA A 137 7.95 6.79 2.68
CA ALA A 137 9.40 6.99 2.71
C ALA A 137 10.10 6.34 1.50
N ALA A 138 9.66 5.16 1.08
CA ALA A 138 10.17 4.50 -0.12
C ALA A 138 9.67 5.17 -1.42
N LEU A 139 8.39 5.50 -1.49
CA LEU A 139 7.74 6.00 -2.71
C LEU A 139 8.10 7.45 -3.07
N VAL A 140 8.63 8.25 -2.14
CA VAL A 140 9.14 9.59 -2.47
C VAL A 140 10.52 9.58 -3.11
N LEU A 141 11.27 8.47 -3.02
CA LEU A 141 12.64 8.39 -3.52
C LEU A 141 12.73 8.66 -5.04
N PRO A 142 11.90 8.08 -5.91
CA PRO A 142 11.93 8.38 -7.36
C PRO A 142 11.83 9.86 -7.69
N ALA A 143 10.94 10.57 -7.00
CA ALA A 143 10.78 12.01 -7.19
C ALA A 143 11.96 12.82 -6.61
N ALA A 144 12.54 12.35 -5.50
CA ALA A 144 13.67 13.04 -4.86
C ALA A 144 15.01 12.84 -5.59
N THR A 145 15.23 11.67 -6.21
CA THR A 145 16.54 11.29 -6.74
C THR A 145 16.58 11.05 -8.24
N GLY A 146 15.42 10.87 -8.89
CA GLY A 146 15.36 10.39 -10.28
C GLY A 146 15.84 8.93 -10.41
N LYS A 147 15.80 8.15 -9.33
CA LYS A 147 16.26 6.76 -9.25
C LYS A 147 15.25 5.88 -8.49
N PHE A 148 15.40 4.57 -8.52
CA PHE A 148 14.57 3.63 -7.76
C PHE A 148 13.10 3.59 -8.18
N THR A 149 12.76 3.98 -9.42
CA THR A 149 11.38 3.93 -9.91
C THR A 149 10.83 2.51 -9.91
N LEU A 150 11.63 1.54 -10.38
CA LEU A 150 11.25 0.13 -10.36
C LEU A 150 11.21 -0.43 -8.94
N ALA A 151 12.12 -0.03 -8.06
CA ALA A 151 12.05 -0.40 -6.64
C ALA A 151 10.77 0.10 -5.96
N ALA A 152 10.32 1.31 -6.29
CA ALA A 152 9.03 1.83 -5.83
C ALA A 152 7.86 1.02 -6.40
N GLY A 153 7.94 0.60 -7.67
CA GLY A 153 6.97 -0.32 -8.24
C GLY A 153 6.94 -1.69 -7.54
N TRP A 154 8.11 -2.27 -7.20
CA TRP A 154 8.18 -3.54 -6.44
C TRP A 154 7.40 -3.44 -5.12
N ALA A 155 7.49 -2.30 -4.46
CA ALA A 155 6.70 -2.01 -3.26
C ALA A 155 5.20 -1.87 -3.57
N LEU A 156 4.82 -1.28 -4.71
CA LEU A 156 3.43 -1.09 -5.14
C LEU A 156 2.74 -2.36 -5.64
N LEU A 157 3.47 -3.42 -6.02
CA LEU A 157 2.87 -4.70 -6.41
C LEU A 157 1.88 -5.23 -5.36
N MET A 158 2.10 -4.93 -4.07
CA MET A 158 1.20 -5.33 -2.99
C MET A 158 -0.21 -4.72 -3.10
N GLU A 159 -0.38 -3.62 -3.83
CA GLU A 159 -1.68 -3.02 -4.12
C GLU A 159 -2.57 -3.92 -4.98
N VAL A 160 -1.99 -4.80 -5.81
CA VAL A 160 -2.77 -5.80 -6.56
C VAL A 160 -3.52 -6.72 -5.61
N ASN A 161 -2.90 -7.13 -4.49
CA ASN A 161 -3.61 -7.86 -3.45
C ASN A 161 -4.61 -6.96 -2.69
N SER A 162 -4.26 -5.68 -2.44
CA SER A 162 -5.14 -4.72 -1.76
C SER A 162 -6.50 -4.56 -2.46
N ILE A 163 -6.57 -4.70 -3.79
CA ILE A 163 -7.83 -4.72 -4.56
C ILE A 163 -8.80 -5.75 -3.97
N PHE A 164 -8.35 -6.99 -3.83
CA PHE A 164 -9.19 -8.09 -3.34
C PHE A 164 -9.42 -8.01 -1.83
N LEU A 165 -8.44 -7.52 -1.07
CA LEU A 165 -8.57 -7.31 0.37
C LEU A 165 -9.65 -6.26 0.70
N HIS A 166 -9.65 -5.13 0.00
CA HIS A 166 -10.66 -4.08 0.17
C HIS A 166 -12.03 -4.54 -0.33
N ALA A 167 -12.10 -5.17 -1.51
CA ALA A 167 -13.36 -5.72 -2.03
C ALA A 167 -13.98 -6.74 -1.05
N ARG A 168 -13.17 -7.67 -0.52
CA ARG A 168 -13.60 -8.64 0.51
C ARG A 168 -14.19 -7.94 1.72
N THR A 169 -13.49 -6.93 2.24
CA THR A 169 -13.90 -6.21 3.46
C THR A 169 -15.18 -5.40 3.23
N ILE A 170 -15.32 -4.77 2.06
CA ILE A 170 -16.55 -4.07 1.66
C ILE A 170 -17.72 -5.06 1.62
N LEU A 171 -17.57 -6.19 0.92
CA LEU A 171 -18.61 -7.22 0.80
C LEU A 171 -19.07 -7.75 2.17
N GLN A 172 -18.14 -7.91 3.11
CA GLN A 172 -18.45 -8.31 4.48
C GLN A 172 -19.24 -7.25 5.24
N ILE A 173 -18.77 -6.00 5.27
CA ILE A 173 -19.42 -4.95 6.08
C ILE A 173 -20.80 -4.60 5.52
N CYS A 174 -20.96 -4.59 4.20
CA CYS A 174 -22.24 -4.24 3.57
C CYS A 174 -23.26 -5.39 3.55
N GLY A 175 -22.91 -6.57 4.06
CA GLY A 175 -23.78 -7.75 4.13
C GLY A 175 -23.93 -8.49 2.81
N LEU A 176 -23.20 -8.12 1.75
CA LEU A 176 -23.25 -8.83 0.47
C LEU A 176 -22.57 -10.20 0.53
N SER A 177 -21.74 -10.47 1.54
CA SER A 177 -21.15 -11.79 1.78
C SER A 177 -22.19 -12.90 2.00
N THR A 178 -23.33 -12.59 2.60
CA THR A 178 -24.43 -13.55 2.82
C THR A 178 -25.42 -13.59 1.66
N GLN A 179 -25.60 -12.47 0.96
CA GLN A 179 -26.50 -12.37 -0.20
C GLN A 179 -25.91 -13.06 -1.44
N PHE A 180 -24.60 -12.94 -1.66
CA PHE A 180 -23.89 -13.50 -2.81
C PHE A 180 -22.70 -14.37 -2.35
N PRO A 181 -22.96 -15.51 -1.69
CA PRO A 181 -21.91 -16.32 -1.06
C PRO A 181 -20.90 -16.89 -2.07
N SER A 182 -21.32 -17.20 -3.30
CA SER A 182 -20.40 -17.67 -4.35
C SER A 182 -19.42 -16.59 -4.81
N VAL A 183 -19.91 -15.37 -5.02
CA VAL A 183 -19.06 -14.22 -5.39
C VAL A 183 -18.10 -13.89 -4.24
N PHE A 184 -18.61 -13.85 -3.01
CA PHE A 184 -17.78 -13.61 -1.84
C PHE A 184 -16.68 -14.66 -1.69
N ARG A 185 -17.00 -15.94 -1.88
CA ARG A 185 -16.02 -17.03 -1.82
C ARG A 185 -14.95 -16.90 -2.91
N ALA A 186 -15.32 -16.52 -4.13
CA ALA A 186 -14.36 -16.24 -5.19
C ALA A 186 -13.41 -15.11 -4.79
N VAL A 187 -13.92 -13.99 -4.26
CA VAL A 187 -13.11 -12.87 -3.79
C VAL A 187 -12.17 -13.28 -2.64
N VAL A 188 -12.63 -14.12 -1.70
CA VAL A 188 -11.78 -14.66 -0.62
C VAL A 188 -10.63 -15.49 -1.18
N TYR A 189 -10.89 -16.41 -2.10
CA TYR A 189 -9.82 -17.22 -2.70
C TYR A 189 -8.86 -16.38 -3.53
N THR A 190 -9.36 -15.46 -4.36
CA THR A 190 -8.50 -14.55 -5.13
C THR A 190 -7.67 -13.66 -4.21
N ASN A 191 -8.23 -13.22 -3.08
CA ASN A 191 -7.47 -12.48 -2.07
C ASN A 191 -6.33 -13.33 -1.49
N ILE A 192 -6.56 -14.59 -1.11
CA ILE A 192 -5.50 -15.46 -0.58
C ILE A 192 -4.42 -15.76 -1.64
N ILE A 193 -4.83 -16.07 -2.87
CA ILE A 193 -3.91 -16.38 -3.97
C ILE A 193 -3.07 -15.14 -4.29
N SER A 194 -3.71 -13.99 -4.49
CA SER A 194 -2.99 -12.74 -4.75
C SER A 194 -2.10 -12.32 -3.58
N PHE A 195 -2.49 -12.60 -2.33
CA PHE A 195 -1.65 -12.34 -1.16
C PHE A 195 -0.32 -13.11 -1.25
N PHE A 196 -0.39 -14.38 -1.65
CA PHE A 196 0.80 -15.20 -1.82
C PHE A 196 1.74 -14.64 -2.90
N PHE A 197 1.22 -14.30 -4.08
CA PHE A 197 2.07 -13.79 -5.18
C PHE A 197 2.56 -12.35 -4.94
N PHE A 198 1.65 -11.43 -4.66
CA PHE A 198 1.94 -10.00 -4.67
C PHE A 198 2.43 -9.45 -3.33
N ARG A 199 2.27 -10.20 -2.24
CA ARG A 199 2.89 -9.85 -0.95
C ARG A 199 4.04 -10.79 -0.62
N ILE A 200 3.82 -12.10 -0.53
CA ILE A 200 4.88 -13.01 -0.05
C ILE A 200 6.01 -13.15 -1.07
N ILE A 201 5.71 -13.57 -2.31
CA ILE A 201 6.76 -13.77 -3.33
C ILE A 201 7.43 -12.44 -3.67
N SER A 202 6.65 -11.37 -3.92
CA SER A 202 7.22 -10.03 -4.17
C SER A 202 8.17 -9.59 -3.06
N GLN A 203 7.76 -9.75 -1.79
CA GLN A 203 8.60 -9.39 -0.63
C GLN A 203 9.89 -10.22 -0.57
N ILE A 204 9.83 -11.53 -0.84
CA ILE A 204 11.00 -12.40 -0.84
C ILE A 204 12.00 -11.95 -1.90
N LEU A 205 11.53 -11.75 -3.13
CA LEU A 205 12.37 -11.33 -4.25
C LEU A 205 13.00 -9.96 -4.00
N TRP A 206 12.21 -8.97 -3.52
CA TRP A 206 12.73 -7.67 -3.11
C TRP A 206 13.78 -7.79 -2.01
N THR A 207 13.54 -8.62 -0.98
CA THR A 207 14.48 -8.79 0.13
C THR A 207 15.80 -9.38 -0.33
N ILE A 208 15.76 -10.41 -1.21
CA ILE A 208 16.97 -11.01 -1.79
C ILE A 208 17.74 -9.95 -2.59
N TRP A 209 17.04 -9.21 -3.45
CA TRP A 209 17.66 -8.17 -4.28
C TRP A 209 18.27 -7.06 -3.41
N ALA A 210 17.54 -6.59 -2.40
CA ALA A 210 17.99 -5.50 -1.53
C ALA A 210 19.24 -5.88 -0.74
N VAL A 211 19.29 -7.09 -0.17
CA VAL A 211 20.48 -7.58 0.57
C VAL A 211 21.72 -7.66 -0.32
N GLN A 212 21.55 -7.89 -1.63
CA GLN A 212 22.66 -7.99 -2.58
C GLN A 212 23.13 -6.64 -3.13
N ASN A 213 22.21 -5.68 -3.31
CA ASN A 213 22.47 -4.47 -4.11
C ASN A 213 22.45 -3.17 -3.31
N VAL A 214 21.81 -3.14 -2.14
CA VAL A 214 21.67 -1.93 -1.32
C VAL A 214 22.86 -1.68 -0.37
N PRO A 215 23.55 -2.69 0.20
CA PRO A 215 24.71 -2.43 1.04
C PRO A 215 25.80 -1.64 0.32
N GLY A 216 26.30 -0.60 0.98
CA GLY A 216 27.27 0.36 0.46
C GLY A 216 26.66 1.64 -0.09
N LEU A 217 25.34 1.70 -0.33
CA LEU A 217 24.65 2.94 -0.71
C LEU A 217 24.60 3.93 0.46
N HIS A 218 24.13 5.17 0.21
CA HIS A 218 23.89 6.12 1.28
C HIS A 218 22.93 5.53 2.33
N TRP A 219 23.20 5.79 3.61
CA TRP A 219 22.51 5.17 4.75
C TRP A 219 20.98 5.28 4.68
N THR A 220 20.43 6.32 4.03
CA THR A 220 18.99 6.47 3.80
C THR A 220 18.42 5.35 2.92
N PHE A 221 19.10 5.01 1.83
CA PHE A 221 18.68 3.92 0.94
C PHE A 221 18.88 2.57 1.62
N GLU A 222 19.97 2.40 2.39
CA GLU A 222 20.18 1.21 3.20
C GLU A 222 19.09 1.02 4.24
N PHE A 223 18.73 2.07 4.97
CA PHE A 223 17.69 2.02 5.97
C PHE A 223 16.34 1.62 5.33
N ILE A 224 15.93 2.30 4.27
CA ILE A 224 14.65 2.00 3.59
C ILE A 224 14.68 0.60 2.97
N GLY A 225 15.76 0.25 2.26
CA GLY A 225 15.90 -0.98 1.51
C GLY A 225 16.08 -2.23 2.37
N LEU A 226 16.67 -2.12 3.58
CA LEU A 226 16.94 -3.25 4.46
C LEU A 226 16.01 -3.33 5.68
N VAL A 227 15.66 -2.19 6.29
CA VAL A 227 14.71 -2.18 7.43
C VAL A 227 13.26 -2.26 6.96
N GLY A 228 12.93 -1.61 5.85
CA GLY A 228 11.59 -1.66 5.26
C GLY A 228 11.08 -3.10 5.11
N PRO A 229 11.81 -4.01 4.45
CA PRO A 229 11.42 -5.42 4.32
C PRO A 229 11.08 -6.14 5.62
N ILE A 230 11.82 -5.85 6.70
CA ILE A 230 11.57 -6.46 8.01
C ILE A 230 10.22 -5.98 8.56
N VAL A 231 9.95 -4.68 8.48
CA VAL A 231 8.67 -4.08 8.90
C VAL A 231 7.51 -4.66 8.09
N PHE A 232 7.63 -4.70 6.76
CA PHE A 232 6.57 -5.25 5.91
C PHE A 232 6.39 -6.75 6.06
N CYS A 233 7.45 -7.52 6.38
CA CYS A 233 7.33 -8.93 6.72
C CYS A 233 6.43 -9.15 7.95
N ILE A 234 6.65 -8.35 9.01
CA ILE A 234 5.83 -8.41 10.23
C ILE A 234 4.38 -8.00 9.94
N ILE A 235 4.16 -6.87 9.27
CA ILE A 235 2.82 -6.36 8.95
C ILE A 235 2.07 -7.35 8.06
N ASN A 236 2.70 -7.83 6.97
CA ASN A 236 2.09 -8.83 6.09
C ASN A 236 1.78 -10.13 6.84
N GLY A 237 2.67 -10.60 7.71
CA GLY A 237 2.42 -11.78 8.56
C GLY A 237 1.18 -11.61 9.44
N LEU A 238 1.06 -10.47 10.13
CA LEU A 238 -0.10 -10.16 10.97
C LEU A 238 -1.39 -10.05 10.15
N LEU A 239 -1.36 -9.36 9.01
CA LEU A 239 -2.51 -9.24 8.11
C LEU A 239 -2.95 -10.60 7.57
N PHE A 240 -2.01 -11.47 7.21
CA PHE A 240 -2.32 -12.81 6.72
C PHE A 240 -3.00 -13.67 7.79
N LEU A 241 -2.47 -13.66 9.02
CA LEU A 241 -3.08 -14.40 10.13
C LEU A 241 -4.49 -13.91 10.45
N ARG A 242 -4.71 -12.58 10.44
CA ARG A 242 -6.06 -11.99 10.62
C ARG A 242 -7.00 -12.38 9.48
N LEU A 243 -6.51 -12.42 8.25
CA LEU A 243 -7.29 -12.84 7.08
C LEU A 243 -7.76 -14.29 7.21
N LEU A 244 -6.82 -15.22 7.50
CA LEU A 244 -7.13 -16.63 7.70
C LEU A 244 -8.09 -16.84 8.88
N ALA A 245 -7.93 -16.07 9.96
CA ALA A 245 -8.83 -16.13 11.11
C ALA A 245 -10.27 -15.70 10.75
N ALA A 246 -10.39 -14.61 9.98
CA ALA A 246 -11.68 -14.04 9.59
C ALA A 246 -12.45 -14.90 8.58
N ASP A 247 -11.75 -15.64 7.72
CA ASP A 247 -12.37 -16.56 6.75
C ASP A 247 -12.50 -18.01 7.25
N GLY A 248 -12.14 -18.28 8.51
CA GLY A 248 -12.33 -19.59 9.13
C GLY A 248 -11.30 -20.66 8.74
N PHE A 249 -10.17 -20.27 8.16
CA PHE A 249 -9.07 -21.17 7.83
C PHE A 249 -8.20 -21.54 9.04
N LEU A 250 -8.29 -20.80 10.15
CA LEU A 250 -7.59 -21.12 11.39
C LEU A 250 -8.46 -21.93 12.37
N PRO A 251 -7.84 -22.78 13.22
CA PRO A 251 -8.54 -23.43 14.33
C PRO A 251 -9.16 -22.41 15.28
N GLU A 252 -10.28 -22.77 15.93
CA GLU A 252 -11.07 -21.88 16.80
C GLU A 252 -10.24 -21.16 17.87
N LYS A 253 -9.32 -21.89 18.52
CA LYS A 253 -8.38 -21.33 19.52
C LYS A 253 -7.54 -20.16 18.99
N TRP A 254 -7.14 -20.20 17.72
CA TRP A 254 -6.35 -19.16 17.07
C TRP A 254 -7.23 -18.04 16.51
N ARG A 255 -8.46 -18.36 16.09
CA ARG A 255 -9.43 -17.37 15.62
C ARG A 255 -9.73 -16.34 16.71
N ALA A 256 -9.97 -16.75 17.95
CA ALA A 256 -10.22 -15.81 19.05
C ALA A 256 -9.06 -14.81 19.29
N LYS A 257 -7.82 -15.20 18.99
CA LYS A 257 -6.63 -14.36 19.16
C LYS A 257 -6.48 -13.30 18.05
N PHE A 258 -6.92 -13.60 16.84
CA PHE A 258 -6.69 -12.78 15.64
C PHE A 258 -7.96 -12.14 15.06
N VAL A 259 -9.14 -12.63 15.43
CA VAL A 259 -10.42 -11.96 15.16
C VAL A 259 -10.52 -10.78 16.13
N VAL A 260 -10.03 -9.63 15.68
CA VAL A 260 -10.14 -8.38 16.42
C VAL A 260 -11.34 -7.61 15.86
N THR A 261 -12.37 -7.44 16.67
CA THR A 261 -13.53 -6.59 16.35
C THR A 261 -13.10 -5.13 16.34
N ARG A 262 -13.17 -4.48 15.17
CA ARG A 262 -12.92 -3.03 15.00
C ARG A 262 -14.13 -2.18 15.38
N ASP A 263 -15.10 -2.76 16.09
CA ASP A 263 -16.32 -2.04 16.47
C ASP A 263 -16.02 -1.09 17.63
N ARG A 264 -16.34 0.19 17.43
CA ARG A 264 -16.38 1.16 18.53
C ARG A 264 -17.38 0.67 19.58
N SER A 265 -17.09 0.92 20.86
CA SER A 265 -17.99 0.62 21.99
C SER A 265 -19.42 1.15 21.78
N ASP A 266 -19.59 2.19 20.97
CA ASP A 266 -20.86 2.87 20.71
C ASP A 266 -21.77 2.16 19.68
N ASP A 267 -21.30 1.08 19.06
CA ASP A 267 -22.09 0.20 18.19
C ASP A 267 -22.69 -1.00 18.96
N LYS A 268 -22.43 -1.10 20.27
CA LYS A 268 -23.02 -2.12 21.16
C LYS A 268 -24.32 -1.69 21.85
N THR A 269 -24.82 -0.49 21.54
CA THR A 269 -26.04 0.09 22.13
C THR A 269 -27.18 0.27 21.13
N GLN A 270 -27.32 -0.67 20.19
CA GLN A 270 -28.56 -0.87 19.43
C GLN A 270 -28.92 -2.35 19.38
#